data_AF-A0A0D2RAX7-F1
#
_entry.id   AF-A0A0D2RAX7-F1
#
_cell.length_a   1.000
_cell.length_b   1.000
_cell.length_c   1.000
_cell.angle_alpha   90.00
_cell.angle_beta   90.00
_cell.angle_gamma   90.00
#
_symmetry.space_group_name_H-M   'P 1'
#
loop_
_entity.id
_entity.type
_entity.pdbx_description
1 polymer ?
#
loop_
_entity_poly.entity_id
_entity_poly.type
_entity_poly.pdbx_seq_one_letter_code
_entity_poly.pdbx_strand_id
1 'polypeptide(L)'
;MESKVLNFLYFQLSVSTTKTFLRRQAQESKILTIDVKPGWKKGTKITFPDKGNKQPNQLLADLVFVIDEKPYNLYKRDGNDLIVNKRVSLAEALGGTTINLTTLDGGGGDATIF
;
A
#
# COMPACT_ATOMS: atom_id res chain seq x y z
N MET A 1 -3.17 -10.18 -11.88
CA MET A 1 -2.96 -9.06 -10.95
C MET A 1 -1.87 -9.49 -9.99
N GLU A 2 -0.68 -8.92 -10.08
CA GLU A 2 0.47 -9.28 -9.26
C GLU A 2 0.50 -8.34 -8.05
N SER A 3 0.23 -8.86 -6.85
CA SER A 3 0.27 -8.09 -5.61
C SER A 3 1.71 -8.04 -5.08
N LYS A 4 2.38 -6.89 -5.21
CA LYS A 4 3.70 -6.66 -4.61
C LYS A 4 3.57 -5.81 -3.33
N VAL A 5 4.23 -6.27 -2.29
CA VAL A 5 4.16 -5.81 -0.90
C VAL A 5 5.25 -4.74 -0.67
N LEU A 6 4.92 -3.66 0.07
CA LEU A 6 5.56 -2.37 -0.15
C LEU A 6 5.99 -1.67 1.16
N ASN A 7 7.25 -1.25 1.25
CA ASN A 7 7.78 -0.37 2.29
C ASN A 7 7.67 1.10 1.86
N PHE A 8 7.22 1.96 2.78
CA PHE A 8 6.89 3.37 2.58
C PHE A 8 8.12 4.26 2.41
N LEU A 9 8.75 4.25 1.23
CA LEU A 9 9.45 5.41 0.66
C LEU A 9 9.75 5.08 -0.81
N TYR A 10 8.99 5.67 -1.74
CA TYR A 10 9.09 5.44 -3.19
C TYR A 10 8.89 3.99 -3.65
N PHE A 11 7.79 3.73 -4.35
CA PHE A 11 7.62 2.44 -5.01
C PHE A 11 7.93 2.51 -6.49
N GLN A 12 8.94 1.75 -6.91
CA GLN A 12 9.13 1.43 -8.31
C GLN A 12 8.44 0.10 -8.59
N LEU A 13 7.31 0.14 -9.31
CA LEU A 13 6.67 -1.08 -9.79
C LEU A 13 7.17 -1.37 -11.20
N SER A 14 7.87 -2.49 -11.37
CA SER A 14 8.14 -3.03 -12.71
C SER A 14 6.91 -3.76 -13.22
N VAL A 15 6.41 -3.33 -14.38
CA VAL A 15 5.21 -3.89 -15.02
C VAL A 15 5.61 -4.45 -16.38
N SER A 16 5.19 -5.67 -16.66
CA SER A 16 5.35 -6.25 -18.00
C SER A 16 4.05 -6.11 -18.79
N THR A 17 4.13 -5.51 -19.98
CA THR A 17 2.99 -5.30 -20.89
C THR A 17 3.16 -6.18 -22.12
N THR A 18 2.06 -6.66 -22.70
CA THR A 18 2.10 -7.43 -23.94
C THR A 18 1.61 -6.56 -25.10
N LYS A 19 2.43 -6.44 -26.15
CA LYS A 19 2.04 -5.78 -27.40
C LYS A 19 1.89 -6.81 -28.50
N THR A 20 0.74 -6.79 -29.18
CA THR A 20 0.53 -7.60 -30.38
C THR A 20 0.84 -6.76 -31.61
N PHE A 21 1.81 -7.19 -32.43
CA PHE A 21 2.16 -6.56 -33.71
C PHE A 21 2.09 -7.61 -34.82
N LEU A 22 1.21 -7.43 -35.80
CA LEU A 22 1.11 -8.26 -37.01
C LEU A 22 1.19 -9.78 -36.74
N ARG A 23 0.25 -10.31 -35.94
CA ARG A 23 0.16 -11.72 -35.48
C ARG A 23 1.29 -12.25 -34.58
N ARG A 24 2.33 -11.48 -34.26
CA ARG A 24 3.31 -11.82 -33.22
C ARG A 24 3.00 -11.07 -31.91
N GLN A 25 2.97 -11.81 -30.80
CA GLN A 25 2.96 -11.24 -29.46
C GLN A 25 4.41 -10.98 -29.04
N ALA A 26 4.72 -9.74 -28.67
CA ALA A 26 5.98 -9.34 -28.09
C ALA A 26 5.74 -8.79 -26.69
N GLN A 27 6.52 -9.26 -25.72
CA GLN A 27 6.45 -8.78 -24.35
C GLN A 27 7.41 -7.59 -24.18
N GLU A 28 6.90 -6.48 -23.65
CA GLU A 28 7.67 -5.26 -23.38
C GLU A 28 7.56 -4.93 -21.89
N SER A 29 8.69 -4.95 -21.18
CA SER A 29 8.78 -4.55 -19.78
C SER A 29 8.98 -3.05 -19.66
N LYS A 30 8.18 -2.39 -18.80
CA LYS A 30 8.34 -0.97 -18.46
C LYS A 30 8.31 -0.78 -16.96
N ILE A 31 9.16 0.11 -16.48
CA ILE A 31 9.15 0.54 -15.08
C ILE A 31 8.21 1.74 -15.00
N LEU A 32 7.22 1.65 -14.11
CA LEU A 32 6.33 2.76 -13.76
C LEU A 32 6.61 3.16 -12.32
N THR A 33 6.94 4.42 -12.11
CA THR A 33 7.18 4.99 -10.78
C THR A 33 5.87 5.55 -10.23
N ILE A 34 5.51 5.16 -9.02
CA ILE A 34 4.33 5.69 -8.32
C ILE A 34 4.80 6.42 -7.07
N ASP A 35 4.58 7.75 -7.05
CA ASP A 35 4.81 8.57 -5.87
C ASP A 35 3.62 8.48 -4.92
N VAL A 36 3.72 7.58 -3.96
CA VAL A 36 2.70 7.41 -2.90
C VAL A 36 2.59 8.69 -2.10
N LYS A 37 1.41 9.33 -2.11
CA LYS A 37 1.15 10.53 -1.32
C LYS A 37 0.65 10.19 0.09
N PRO A 38 1.00 11.00 1.10
CA PRO A 38 0.47 10.83 2.45
C PRO A 38 -1.06 10.81 2.46
N GLY A 39 -1.64 9.96 3.30
CA GLY A 39 -3.09 9.88 3.49
C GLY A 39 -3.86 9.03 2.47
N TRP A 40 -3.21 8.53 1.41
CA TRP A 40 -3.83 7.56 0.50
C TRP A 40 -4.40 6.36 1.26
N LYS A 41 -5.61 5.93 0.87
CA LYS A 41 -6.39 4.88 1.53
C LYS A 41 -6.48 3.67 0.61
N LYS A 42 -6.79 2.51 1.19
CA LYS A 42 -7.19 1.35 0.40
C LYS A 42 -8.25 1.75 -0.64
N GLY A 43 -8.06 1.32 -1.88
CA GLY A 43 -8.95 1.60 -2.99
C GLY A 43 -8.64 2.86 -3.81
N THR A 44 -7.70 3.71 -3.40
CA THR A 44 -7.23 4.82 -4.25
C THR A 44 -6.70 4.28 -5.58
N LYS A 45 -7.14 4.89 -6.69
CA LYS A 45 -6.81 4.46 -8.05
C LYS A 45 -5.76 5.39 -8.66
N ILE A 46 -4.70 4.82 -9.22
CA ILE A 46 -3.71 5.53 -10.04
C ILE A 46 -3.83 5.03 -11.47
N THR A 47 -4.19 5.91 -12.40
CA THR A 47 -4.40 5.58 -13.81
C THR A 47 -3.23 6.06 -14.64
N PHE A 48 -2.66 5.15 -15.43
CA PHE A 48 -1.68 5.44 -16.47
C PHE A 48 -2.35 5.25 -17.83
N PRO A 49 -2.70 6.35 -18.53
CA PRO A 49 -3.41 6.26 -19.81
C PRO A 49 -2.54 5.60 -20.87
N ASP A 50 -3.14 4.77 -21.70
CA ASP A 50 -2.49 4.11 -22.84
C ASP A 50 -1.27 3.23 -22.49
N LYS A 51 -1.12 2.81 -21.23
CA LYS A 51 -0.01 1.94 -20.76
C LYS A 51 -0.39 0.47 -20.60
N GLY A 52 -1.61 0.08 -20.94
CA GLY A 52 -2.10 -1.29 -20.90
C GLY A 52 -1.72 -2.11 -22.13
N ASN A 53 -2.37 -3.26 -22.28
CA ASN A 53 -2.11 -4.16 -23.39
C ASN A 53 -2.61 -3.59 -24.73
N LYS A 54 -1.86 -3.86 -25.81
CA LYS A 54 -2.23 -3.46 -27.16
C LYS A 54 -2.88 -4.62 -27.91
N GLN A 55 -4.12 -4.43 -28.36
CA GLN A 55 -4.80 -5.32 -29.31
C GLN A 55 -4.73 -4.76 -30.74
N PRO A 56 -4.70 -5.62 -31.78
CA PRO A 56 -4.85 -5.17 -33.16
C PRO A 56 -6.17 -4.41 -33.35
N ASN A 57 -6.14 -3.29 -34.07
CA ASN A 57 -7.32 -2.46 -34.40
C ASN A 57 -8.04 -1.80 -33.20
N GLN A 58 -7.42 -1.75 -32.01
CA GLN A 58 -7.96 -1.02 -30.85
C GLN A 58 -6.95 -0.04 -30.26
N LEU A 59 -7.48 0.97 -29.57
CA LEU A 59 -6.70 1.89 -28.74
C LEU A 59 -6.04 1.14 -27.58
N LEU A 60 -4.98 1.73 -27.04
CA LEU A 60 -4.27 1.17 -25.89
C LEU A 60 -5.20 1.20 -24.67
N ALA A 61 -5.23 0.12 -23.91
CA ALA A 61 -5.97 0.11 -22.65
C ALA A 61 -5.26 0.98 -21.61
N ASP A 62 -6.02 1.49 -20.64
CA ASP A 62 -5.46 2.16 -19.48
C ASP A 62 -4.98 1.14 -18.46
N LEU A 63 -3.88 1.48 -17.78
CA LEU A 63 -3.38 0.68 -16.67
C LEU A 63 -3.76 1.35 -15.36
N VAL A 64 -4.62 0.69 -14.59
CA VAL A 64 -5.12 1.19 -13.30
C VAL A 64 -4.51 0.39 -12.17
N PHE A 65 -3.79 1.08 -11.28
CA PHE A 65 -3.34 0.53 -10.01
C PHE A 65 -4.33 0.87 -8.91
N VAL A 66 -4.60 -0.10 -8.06
CA VAL A 66 -5.42 0.09 -6.86
C VAL A 66 -4.53 -0.11 -5.66
N ILE A 67 -4.51 0.87 -4.76
CA ILE A 67 -3.76 0.77 -3.52
C ILE A 67 -4.46 -0.23 -2.60
N ASP A 68 -3.67 -1.13 -2.03
CA ASP A 68 -4.11 -2.00 -0.95
C ASP A 68 -3.27 -1.77 0.30
N GLU A 69 -3.87 -2.05 1.45
CA GLU A 69 -3.22 -1.92 2.75
C GLU A 69 -2.61 -3.25 3.14
N LYS A 70 -1.30 -3.24 3.44
CA LYS A 70 -0.62 -4.41 3.98
C LYS A 70 -0.96 -4.52 5.47
N PRO A 71 -1.44 -5.69 5.94
CA PRO A 71 -1.56 -5.93 7.37
C PRO A 71 -0.21 -5.72 8.08
N TYR A 72 -0.25 -5.00 9.19
CA TYR A 72 0.91 -4.79 10.05
C TYR A 72 0.65 -5.40 11.43
N ASN A 73 1.68 -5.98 12.05
CA ASN A 73 1.52 -6.81 13.25
C ASN A 73 1.06 -6.02 14.48
N LEU A 74 1.43 -4.75 14.57
CA LEU A 74 1.15 -3.92 15.76
C LEU A 74 -0.02 -2.96 15.56
N TYR A 75 -0.19 -2.47 14.34
CA TYR A 75 -1.15 -1.41 14.03
C TYR A 75 -2.13 -1.88 12.97
N LYS A 76 -3.40 -1.66 13.24
CA LYS A 76 -4.46 -1.75 12.26
C LYS A 76 -4.89 -0.33 11.90
N ARG A 77 -4.91 0.01 10.61
CA ARG A 77 -5.45 1.29 10.16
C ARG A 77 -6.97 1.25 10.15
N ASP A 78 -7.59 2.31 10.66
CA ASP A 78 -9.02 2.56 10.49
C ASP A 78 -9.19 4.02 10.02
N GLY A 79 -9.39 4.20 8.71
CA GLY A 79 -9.47 5.51 8.10
C GLY A 79 -8.19 6.34 8.26
N ASN A 80 -8.23 7.32 9.16
CA ASN A 80 -7.10 8.20 9.47
C ASN A 80 -6.40 7.83 10.78
N ASP A 81 -6.93 6.83 11.51
CA ASP A 81 -6.45 6.43 12.83
C ASP A 81 -5.66 5.12 12.75
N LEU A 82 -4.78 4.94 13.75
CA LEU A 82 -4.04 3.70 13.97
C LEU A 82 -4.52 3.08 15.29
N ILE A 83 -5.05 1.87 15.18
CA ILE A 83 -5.59 1.11 16.31
C ILE A 83 -4.56 0.06 16.72
N VAL A 84 -4.26 0.01 18.02
CA VAL A 84 -3.43 -1.01 18.65
C VAL A 84 -4.22 -1.69 19.77
N ASN A 85 -4.20 -3.02 19.80
CA ASN A 85 -4.80 -3.79 20.88
C ASN A 85 -3.71 -4.25 21.84
N LYS A 86 -3.69 -3.70 23.05
CA LYS A 86 -2.79 -4.14 24.13
C LYS A 86 -3.59 -4.84 25.22
N ARG A 87 -3.12 -6.01 25.62
CA ARG A 87 -3.66 -6.72 26.77
C ARG A 87 -3.01 -6.18 28.02
N VAL A 88 -3.82 -5.76 28.98
CA VAL A 88 -3.42 -5.34 30.32
C VAL A 88 -4.11 -6.23 31.34
N SER A 89 -3.46 -6.47 32.47
CA SER A 89 -4.07 -7.14 33.61
C SER A 89 -5.06 -6.21 34.33
N LEU A 90 -5.97 -6.79 35.11
CA LEU A 90 -6.91 -6.00 35.92
C LEU A 90 -6.17 -5.12 36.94
N ALA A 91 -5.08 -5.62 37.53
CA ALA A 91 -4.26 -4.85 38.46
C ALA A 91 -3.64 -3.62 37.79
N GLU A 92 -3.11 -3.76 36.57
CA GLU A 92 -2.58 -2.64 35.78
C GLU A 92 -3.67 -1.66 35.35
N ALA A 93 -4.88 -2.15 35.03
CA ALA A 93 -6.01 -1.31 34.66
C ALA A 93 -6.57 -0.49 35.84
N LEU A 94 -6.45 -0.98 37.08
CA LEU A 94 -6.93 -0.31 38.29
C LEU A 94 -5.84 0.52 39.00
N GLY A 95 -4.58 0.08 38.91
CA GLY A 95 -3.43 0.72 39.56
C GLY A 95 -2.68 1.69 38.68
N GLY A 96 -3.08 1.82 37.41
CA GLY A 96 -2.38 2.58 36.39
C GLY A 96 -1.20 1.82 35.79
N THR A 97 -0.97 1.99 34.49
CA THR A 97 0.19 1.42 33.79
C THR A 97 0.63 2.32 32.64
N THR A 98 1.91 2.29 32.31
CA THR A 98 2.49 3.01 31.18
C THR A 98 2.77 2.02 30.05
N ILE A 99 2.13 2.22 28.91
CA ILE A 99 2.33 1.42 27.71
C ILE A 99 3.25 2.17 26.76
N ASN A 100 4.40 1.57 26.47
CA ASN A 100 5.31 2.06 25.43
C ASN A 100 4.80 1.64 24.05
N LEU A 101 4.49 2.62 23.20
CA LEU A 101 4.09 2.42 21.81
C LEU A 101 5.13 3.02 20.87
N THR A 102 5.52 2.27 19.85
CA THR A 102 6.44 2.75 18.81
C THR A 102 5.65 3.35 17.67
N THR A 103 5.75 4.65 17.44
CA THR A 103 5.04 5.34 16.35
C THR A 103 5.57 4.90 14.98
N LEU A 104 4.83 5.21 13.89
CA LEU A 104 5.19 4.75 12.54
C LEU A 104 6.50 5.35 12.01
N ASP A 105 6.91 6.50 12.52
CA ASP A 105 8.16 7.19 12.25
C ASP A 105 9.35 6.65 13.07
N GLY A 106 9.12 5.60 13.87
CA GLY A 106 10.16 5.00 14.71
C GLY A 106 10.42 5.75 16.02
N GLY A 107 9.64 6.80 16.30
CA GLY A 107 9.60 7.44 17.61
C GLY A 107 9.02 6.52 18.68
N GLY A 108 9.45 6.69 19.93
CA GLY A 108 8.80 6.09 21.09
C GLY A 108 7.86 7.11 21.71
N GLY A 109 6.59 6.73 21.91
CA GLY A 109 5.62 7.49 22.70
C GLY A 109 5.14 6.66 23.88
N ASP A 110 5.17 7.23 25.07
CA ASP A 110 4.57 6.66 26.27
C ASP A 110 3.09 7.04 26.34
N ALA A 111 2.22 6.02 26.33
CA ALA A 111 0.80 6.18 26.60
C ALA A 111 0.53 5.71 28.03
N THR A 112 0.19 6.65 28.92
CA THR A 112 -0.17 6.32 30.31
C THR A 112 -1.67 6.16 30.44
N ILE A 113 -2.10 5.05 31.03
CA ILE A 113 -3.50 4.75 31.33
C ILE A 113 -3.67 4.82 32.85
N PHE A 114 -4.64 5.60 33.32
CA PHE A 114 -5.01 5.77 34.74
C PHE A 114 -6.42 5.23 34.98
#